data_AF-A0A965LNB7-F1
#
_entry.id   AF-A0A965LNB7-F1
#
_cell.length_a   1.000
_cell.length_b   1.000
_cell.length_c   1.000
_cell.angle_alpha   90.00
_cell.angle_beta   90.00
_cell.angle_gamma   90.00
#
_symmetry.space_group_name_H-M   'P 1'
#
loop_
_entity.id
_entity.type
_entity.pdbx_description
1 polymer ?
#
loop_
_entity_poly.entity_id
_entity_poly.type
_entity_poly.pdbx_seq_one_letter_code
_entity_poly.pdbx_strand_id
1 'polypeptide(L)'
;MKYLFKLLQIISGLAIAIAIRVVLPFRKYKFGRLPSHEIGHYASNVEIHLCEKDAKIHGDSKKIVDVWYRNPDHAVANIQLDTMWSRVIKISNSPITRYADAISRRLPGGSQFSTY
;
A
#
# COMPACT_ATOMS: atom_id res chain seq x y z
N MET A 1 21.62 13.91 10.59
CA MET A 1 20.87 13.96 9.31
C MET A 1 19.84 12.85 9.12
N LYS A 2 20.17 11.55 9.27
CA LYS A 2 19.21 10.44 9.04
C LYS A 2 17.89 10.58 9.82
N TYR A 3 17.96 11.03 11.08
CA TYR A 3 16.78 11.26 11.92
C TYR A 3 15.89 12.40 11.43
N LEU A 4 16.48 13.51 10.96
CA LEU A 4 15.74 14.64 10.41
C LEU A 4 14.98 14.22 9.13
N PHE A 5 15.62 13.43 8.26
CA PHE A 5 14.97 12.91 7.06
C PHE A 5 13.81 11.96 7.39
N LYS A 6 14.00 11.08 8.38
CA LYS A 6 12.94 10.19 8.89
C LYS A 6 11.78 10.99 9.49
N LEU A 7 12.07 12.05 10.24
CA LEU A 7 11.04 12.95 10.80
C LEU A 7 10.23 13.60 9.68
N LEU A 8 10.89 14.09 8.63
CA LEU A 8 10.24 14.72 7.48
C LEU A 8 9.35 13.74 6.71
N GLN A 9 9.79 12.48 6.57
CA GLN A 9 8.98 11.39 6.01
C GLN A 9 7.74 11.07 6.87
N ILE A 10 7.88 11.07 8.20
CA ILE A 10 6.76 10.84 9.13
C ILE A 10 5.74 11.98 9.02
N ILE A 11 6.19 13.24 9.03
CA ILE A 11 5.32 14.42 8.88
C ILE A 11 4.59 14.37 7.53
N SER A 12 5.32 14.04 6.46
CA SER A 12 4.70 13.89 5.13
C SER A 12 3.70 12.72 5.09
N GLY A 13 4.01 11.62 5.78
CA GLY A 13 3.11 10.47 5.91
C GLY A 13 1.83 10.83 6.66
N LEU A 14 1.93 11.64 7.71
CA LEU A 14 0.78 12.18 8.45
C LEU A 14 -0.08 13.07 7.55
N ALA A 15 0.53 13.97 6.79
CA ALA A 15 -0.18 14.83 5.85
C ALA A 15 -0.99 14.00 4.82
N ILE A 16 -0.38 12.95 4.27
CA ILE A 16 -1.07 12.02 3.35
C ILE A 16 -2.21 11.27 4.07
N ALA A 17 -1.98 10.78 5.29
CA ALA A 17 -2.99 10.05 6.07
C ALA A 17 -4.22 10.91 6.41
N ILE A 18 -4.04 12.22 6.58
CA ILE A 18 -5.14 13.19 6.73
C ILE A 18 -5.80 13.45 5.37
N ALA A 19 -5.01 13.70 4.32
CA ALA A 19 -5.54 14.00 2.98
C ALA A 19 -6.46 12.89 2.45
N ILE A 20 -6.08 11.61 2.58
CA ILE A 20 -6.93 10.48 2.14
C ILE A 20 -8.25 10.39 2.93
N ARG A 21 -8.31 10.88 4.18
CA ARG A 21 -9.53 10.91 4.99
C ARG A 21 -10.47 12.02 4.52
N VAL A 22 -9.91 13.16 4.16
CA VAL A 22 -10.68 14.27 3.57
C VAL A 22 -11.26 13.87 2.22
N VAL A 23 -10.53 13.08 1.42
CA VAL A 23 -10.98 12.62 0.08
C VAL A 23 -11.83 11.34 0.14
N LEU A 24 -11.87 10.65 1.29
CA LEU A 24 -12.63 9.41 1.52
C LEU A 24 -14.07 9.41 0.98
N PRO A 25 -14.91 10.47 1.17
CA PRO A 25 -16.28 10.46 0.67
C PRO A 25 -16.38 10.32 -0.85
N PHE A 26 -15.35 10.74 -1.58
CA PHE A 26 -15.31 10.67 -3.04
C PHE A 26 -14.62 9.42 -3.56
N ARG A 27 -13.51 9.02 -2.94
CA ARG A 27 -12.70 7.88 -3.37
C ARG A 27 -12.04 7.19 -2.19
N LYS A 28 -12.09 5.86 -2.15
CA LYS A 28 -11.47 5.06 -1.10
C LYS A 28 -10.03 4.76 -1.49
N TYR A 29 -9.09 5.03 -0.58
CA TYR A 29 -7.69 4.68 -0.74
C TYR A 29 -7.35 3.58 0.26
N LYS A 30 -6.71 2.52 -0.22
CA LYS A 30 -6.19 1.45 0.61
C LYS A 30 -4.69 1.32 0.41
N PHE A 31 -3.96 1.07 1.48
CA PHE A 31 -2.54 0.76 1.44
C PHE A 31 -2.30 -0.72 1.69
N GLY A 32 -1.27 -1.27 1.05
CA GLY A 32 -0.86 -2.65 1.24
C GLY A 32 0.66 -2.77 1.22
N ARG A 33 1.20 -3.47 2.21
CA ARG A 33 2.61 -3.87 2.21
C ARG A 33 2.75 -5.19 1.44
N LEU A 34 3.63 -5.19 0.45
CA LEU A 34 3.99 -6.40 -0.28
C LEU A 34 5.08 -7.17 0.48
N PRO A 35 4.94 -8.49 0.68
CA PRO A 35 6.00 -9.33 1.26
C PRO A 35 7.12 -9.59 0.22
N SER A 36 7.64 -8.54 -0.42
CA SER A 36 8.51 -8.62 -1.61
C SER A 36 9.81 -9.40 -1.43
N HIS A 37 10.24 -9.63 -0.18
CA HIS A 37 11.39 -10.47 0.21
C HIS A 37 11.11 -11.98 0.24
N GLU A 38 9.86 -12.41 0.06
CA GLU A 38 9.44 -13.82 0.11
C GLU A 38 8.71 -14.13 -1.18
N ILE A 39 9.38 -14.79 -2.13
CA ILE A 39 8.84 -14.98 -3.50
C ILE A 39 7.46 -15.67 -3.51
N GLY A 40 7.26 -16.67 -2.65
CA GLY A 40 5.99 -17.40 -2.54
C GLY A 40 4.85 -16.49 -2.09
N HIS A 41 5.00 -15.83 -0.95
CA HIS A 41 4.00 -14.87 -0.47
C HIS A 41 3.83 -13.68 -1.41
N TYR A 42 4.89 -13.23 -2.08
CA TYR A 42 4.79 -12.10 -3.01
C TYR A 42 4.02 -12.46 -4.28
N ALA A 43 4.22 -13.67 -4.83
CA ALA A 43 3.44 -14.15 -5.97
C ALA A 43 1.98 -14.40 -5.57
N SER A 44 1.76 -15.22 -4.54
CA SER A 44 0.42 -15.69 -4.19
C SER A 44 -0.48 -14.59 -3.65
N ASN A 45 0.01 -13.69 -2.79
CA ASN A 45 -0.85 -12.67 -2.17
C ASN A 45 -1.34 -11.64 -3.20
N VAL A 46 -0.49 -11.27 -4.17
CA VAL A 46 -0.88 -10.34 -5.25
C VAL A 46 -1.88 -11.01 -6.18
N GLU A 47 -1.65 -12.26 -6.55
CA GLU A 47 -2.56 -13.01 -7.42
C GLU A 47 -3.95 -13.16 -6.78
N ILE A 48 -4.01 -13.57 -5.51
CA ILE A 48 -5.27 -13.70 -4.77
C ILE A 48 -6.01 -12.36 -4.73
N HIS A 49 -5.33 -11.25 -4.43
CA HIS A 49 -5.93 -9.91 -4.44
C HIS A 49 -6.56 -9.56 -5.80
N LEU A 50 -5.86 -9.87 -6.89
CA LEU A 50 -6.36 -9.62 -8.24
C LEU A 50 -7.58 -10.49 -8.55
N CYS A 51 -7.54 -11.78 -8.22
CA CYS A 51 -8.70 -12.67 -8.35
C CYS A 51 -9.90 -12.17 -7.54
N GLU A 52 -9.70 -11.72 -6.29
CA GLU A 52 -10.76 -11.16 -5.44
C GLU A 52 -11.39 -9.92 -6.07
N LYS A 53 -10.59 -9.07 -6.72
CA LYS A 53 -11.06 -7.88 -7.44
C LYS A 53 -11.83 -8.22 -8.71
N ASP A 54 -11.36 -9.19 -9.48
CA ASP A 54 -12.03 -9.64 -10.70
C ASP A 54 -13.35 -10.34 -10.40
N ALA A 55 -13.38 -11.15 -9.33
CA ALA A 55 -14.58 -11.80 -8.81
C ALA A 55 -15.53 -10.85 -8.05
N LYS A 56 -15.12 -9.59 -7.83
CA LYS A 56 -15.88 -8.57 -7.07
C LYS A 56 -16.29 -9.05 -5.66
N ILE A 57 -15.46 -9.86 -5.00
CA ILE A 57 -15.76 -10.42 -3.67
C ILE A 57 -16.01 -9.31 -2.65
N HIS A 58 -15.32 -8.17 -2.78
CA HIS A 58 -15.48 -7.01 -1.91
C HIS A 58 -16.37 -5.90 -2.51
N GLY A 59 -17.23 -6.24 -3.48
CA GLY A 59 -18.13 -5.31 -4.16
C GLY A 59 -17.45 -4.51 -5.27
N ASP A 60 -17.99 -3.32 -5.57
CA ASP A 60 -17.59 -2.52 -6.72
C ASP A 60 -16.21 -1.85 -6.49
N SER A 61 -15.16 -2.52 -6.98
CA SER A 61 -13.76 -2.12 -6.82
C SER A 61 -13.38 -0.82 -7.53
N LYS A 62 -14.24 -0.30 -8.43
CA LYS A 62 -13.98 0.91 -9.23
C LYS A 62 -13.71 2.17 -8.40
N LYS A 63 -14.27 2.25 -7.18
CA LYS A 63 -14.08 3.40 -6.27
C LYS A 63 -12.87 3.25 -5.33
N ILE A 64 -12.20 2.10 -5.36
CA ILE A 64 -11.06 1.80 -4.49
C ILE A 64 -9.77 1.95 -5.29
N VAL A 65 -8.84 2.73 -4.73
CA VAL A 65 -7.47 2.86 -5.24
C VAL A 65 -6.55 2.16 -4.24
N ASP A 66 -6.02 1.01 -4.66
CA ASP A 66 -5.00 0.29 -3.90
C ASP A 66 -3.62 0.89 -4.21
N VAL A 67 -2.90 1.27 -3.16
CA VAL A 67 -1.53 1.80 -3.23
C VAL A 67 -0.62 0.84 -2.47
N TRP A 68 0.15 0.08 -3.22
CA TRP A 68 1.06 -0.90 -2.66
C TRP A 68 2.42 -0.30 -2.39
N TYR A 69 3.18 -0.88 -1.47
CA TYR A 69 4.60 -0.57 -1.30
C TYR A 69 5.37 -1.83 -0.92
N ARG A 70 6.62 -1.90 -1.34
CA ARG A 70 7.49 -3.05 -1.10
C ARG A 70 7.92 -3.13 0.37
N ASN A 71 8.44 -4.29 0.76
CA ASN A 71 9.10 -4.42 2.05
C ASN A 71 10.24 -3.38 2.12
N PRO A 72 10.22 -2.43 3.07
CA PRO A 72 11.22 -1.37 3.12
C PRO A 72 12.52 -1.81 3.79
N ASP A 73 12.49 -2.94 4.49
CA ASP A 73 13.60 -3.40 5.33
C ASP A 73 14.41 -4.51 4.62
N HIS A 74 13.94 -5.01 3.48
CA HIS A 74 14.55 -6.11 2.74
C HIS A 74 14.48 -5.89 1.22
N ALA A 75 15.48 -6.41 0.51
CA ALA A 75 15.49 -6.41 -0.95
C ALA A 75 14.38 -7.30 -1.51
N VAL A 76 14.05 -7.08 -2.79
CA VAL A 76 13.06 -7.90 -3.49
C VAL A 76 13.66 -9.26 -3.84
N ALA A 77 12.95 -10.34 -3.52
CA ALA A 77 13.40 -11.71 -3.76
C ALA A 77 13.53 -12.05 -5.25
N ASN A 78 12.73 -11.41 -6.10
CA ASN A 78 12.74 -11.64 -7.54
C ASN A 78 12.35 -10.38 -8.31
N ILE A 79 13.32 -9.78 -9.02
CA ILE A 79 13.16 -8.53 -9.77
C ILE A 79 12.21 -8.70 -10.96
N GLN A 80 12.18 -9.88 -11.59
CA GLN A 80 11.30 -10.15 -12.72
C GLN A 80 9.83 -10.17 -12.26
N LEU A 81 9.54 -10.91 -11.18
CA LEU A 81 8.21 -10.94 -10.57
C LEU A 81 7.76 -9.54 -10.15
N ASP A 82 8.66 -8.78 -9.52
CA ASP A 82 8.41 -7.41 -9.12
C ASP A 82 8.06 -6.48 -10.28
N THR A 83 8.79 -6.63 -11.39
CA THR A 83 8.53 -5.89 -12.63
C THR A 83 7.18 -6.26 -13.22
N MET A 84 6.84 -7.56 -13.23
CA MET A 84 5.52 -8.03 -13.68
C MET A 84 4.41 -7.43 -12.83
N TRP A 85 4.50 -7.50 -11.50
CA TRP A 85 3.52 -6.90 -10.60
C TRP A 85 3.42 -5.39 -10.74
N SER A 86 4.53 -4.66 -10.91
CA SER A 86 4.49 -3.20 -11.11
C SER A 86 3.72 -2.76 -12.36
N ARG A 87 3.53 -3.64 -13.35
CA ARG A 87 2.71 -3.37 -14.55
C ARG A 87 1.21 -3.52 -14.29
N VAL A 88 0.82 -4.29 -13.28
CA VAL A 88 -0.59 -4.64 -13.00
C VAL A 88 -1.12 -3.91 -11.77
N ILE A 89 -0.29 -3.71 -10.75
CA ILE A 89 -0.65 -3.02 -9.50
C ILE A 89 0.19 -1.75 -9.31
N LYS A 90 -0.41 -0.75 -8.66
CA LYS A 90 0.28 0.51 -8.35
C LYS A 90 1.21 0.34 -7.15
N ILE A 91 2.50 0.14 -7.41
CA ILE A 91 3.54 0.04 -6.37
C ILE A 91 4.24 1.40 -6.21
N SER A 92 4.12 1.99 -5.03
CA SER A 92 4.84 3.19 -4.64
C SER A 92 6.29 2.87 -4.27
N ASN A 93 7.21 3.64 -4.86
CA ASN A 93 8.63 3.65 -4.48
C ASN A 93 8.93 4.64 -3.34
N SER A 94 7.94 5.43 -2.91
CA SER A 94 8.17 6.46 -1.90
C SER A 94 8.20 5.85 -0.48
N PRO A 95 9.26 6.11 0.31
CA PRO A 95 9.32 5.67 1.70
C PRO A 95 8.23 6.29 2.58
N ILE A 96 7.63 7.40 2.13
CA ILE A 96 6.53 8.08 2.80
C ILE A 96 5.28 7.20 2.86
N THR A 97 5.05 6.35 1.85
CA THR A 97 3.87 5.47 1.78
C THR A 97 3.79 4.51 2.96
N ARG A 98 4.93 3.99 3.45
CA ARG A 98 4.97 3.18 4.68
C ARG A 98 4.43 3.97 5.87
N TYR A 99 4.88 5.22 6.04
CA TYR A 99 4.46 6.05 7.17
C TYR A 99 2.99 6.43 7.04
N ALA A 100 2.54 6.77 5.84
CA ALA A 100 1.12 7.04 5.57
C ALA A 100 0.24 5.83 5.93
N ASP A 101 0.61 4.61 5.53
CA ASP A 101 -0.11 3.39 5.91
C ASP A 101 -0.09 3.18 7.44
N ALA A 102 1.11 3.18 8.04
CA ALA A 102 1.28 2.95 9.47
C ALA A 102 0.50 3.95 10.35
N ILE A 103 0.46 5.22 9.95
CA ILE A 103 -0.32 6.26 10.64
C ILE A 103 -1.81 6.07 10.35
N SER A 104 -2.18 5.77 9.11
CA SER A 104 -3.59 5.58 8.72
C SER A 104 -4.25 4.44 9.47
N ARG A 105 -3.54 3.34 9.76
CA ARG A 105 -4.04 2.23 10.58
C ARG A 105 -4.24 2.59 12.04
N ARG A 106 -3.49 3.55 12.58
CA ARG A 106 -3.53 3.99 13.99
C ARG A 106 -4.59 5.04 14.27
N LEU A 107 -4.94 5.84 13.26
CA LEU A 107 -6.01 6.84 13.36
C LEU A 107 -7.39 6.15 13.39
N PRO A 108 -8.43 6.80 13.94
CA PRO A 108 -9.79 6.25 13.98
C PRO A 108 -10.27 5.81 12.59
N GLY A 109 -10.99 4.67 12.54
CA GLY A 109 -11.46 4.06 11.30
C GLY A 109 -10.36 3.44 10.42
N GLY A 110 -9.17 3.20 10.98
CA GLY A 110 -7.98 2.76 10.24
C GLY A 110 -8.14 1.48 9.41
N SER A 111 -9.02 0.55 9.82
CA SER A 111 -9.29 -0.70 9.08
C SER A 111 -9.79 -0.46 7.65
N GLN A 112 -10.43 0.69 7.38
CA GLN A 112 -10.95 1.02 6.05
C GLN A 112 -9.85 1.35 5.03
N PHE A 113 -8.63 1.66 5.51
CA PHE A 113 -7.48 2.06 4.70
C PHE A 113 -6.46 0.94 4.51
N SER A 114 -6.72 -0.27 5.02
CA SER A 114 -5.88 -1.43 4.79
C SER A 114 -6.41 -2.28 3.66
N THR A 115 -5.51 -2.78 2.81
CA THR A 115 -5.83 -3.78 1.79
C THR A 115 -5.90 -5.17 2.42
N TYR A 116 -5.17 -5.39 3.52
CA TYR A 116 -5.14 -6.60 4.35
C TYR A 116 -4.87 -6.25 5.82
#